data_AF-A0A497LYU3-F1
#
_entry.id   AF-A0A497LYU3-F1
#
_cell.length_a   1.000
_cell.length_b   1.000
_cell.length_c   1.000
_cell.angle_alpha   90.00
_cell.angle_beta   90.00
_cell.angle_gamma   90.00
#
_symmetry.space_group_name_H-M   'P 1'
#
loop_
_entity.id
_entity.type
_entity.pdbx_description
1 polymer ?
#
loop_
_entity_poly.entity_id
_entity_poly.type
_entity_poly.pdbx_seq_one_letter_code
_entity_poly.pdbx_strand_id
1 'polypeptide(L)'
;MAPMSVAALAGALLTAWFGIQYGTFTYDEALGFVDMRLLGLVIGTMVVVEVAERSGLFRVLALYAIKFSRGNPGRLFVFTCLASALASMFLSDPTAMLLMAAATATITNF
;
A
#
# COMPACT_ATOMS: atom_id res chain seq x y z
N MET A 1 -12.05 -16.69 -8.85
CA MET A 1 -11.32 -15.41 -8.93
C MET A 1 -9.83 -15.74 -8.99
N ALA A 2 -9.16 -15.47 -10.12
CA ALA A 2 -7.71 -15.60 -10.17
C ALA A 2 -7.06 -14.49 -9.32
N PRO A 3 -5.90 -14.73 -8.69
CA PRO A 3 -5.13 -13.66 -8.03
C PRO A 3 -4.77 -12.55 -9.03
N MET A 4 -4.74 -11.30 -8.59
CA MET A 4 -4.41 -10.16 -9.47
C MET A 4 -3.04 -10.32 -10.15
N SER A 5 -2.08 -10.97 -9.48
CA SER A 5 -0.78 -11.31 -10.05
C SER A 5 -0.87 -12.26 -11.24
N VAL A 6 -1.75 -13.27 -11.18
CA VAL A 6 -1.96 -14.24 -12.26
C VAL A 6 -2.59 -13.55 -13.47
N ALA A 7 -3.57 -12.67 -13.24
CA ALA A 7 -4.17 -11.88 -14.32
C ALA A 7 -3.15 -10.93 -14.98
N ALA A 8 -2.30 -10.26 -14.17
CA ALA A 8 -1.25 -9.37 -14.67
C ALA A 8 -0.20 -10.13 -15.50
N LEU A 9 0.29 -11.28 -15.02
CA LEU A 9 1.27 -12.11 -15.74
C LEU A 9 0.67 -12.70 -17.03
N ALA A 10 -0.59 -13.12 -17.01
CA ALA A 10 -1.29 -13.59 -18.20
C ALA A 10 -1.43 -12.47 -19.24
N GLY A 11 -1.79 -11.25 -18.81
CA GLY A 11 -1.85 -10.08 -19.69
C GLY A 11 -0.49 -9.70 -20.27
N ALA A 12 0.57 -9.72 -19.46
CA ALA A 12 1.95 -9.48 -19.92
C ALA A 12 2.41 -10.51 -20.96
N LEU A 13 2.09 -11.80 -20.73
CA LEU A 13 2.38 -12.88 -21.69
C LEU A 13 1.65 -12.70 -23.02
N LEU A 14 0.34 -12.40 -22.97
CA LEU A 14 -0.45 -12.20 -24.18
C LEU A 14 0.01 -10.98 -24.97
N THR A 15 0.29 -9.86 -24.29
CA THR A 15 0.78 -8.63 -24.93
C THR A 15 2.15 -8.83 -25.57
N ALA A 16 3.07 -9.55 -24.90
CA ALA A 16 4.36 -9.90 -25.49
C ALA A 16 4.20 -10.83 -26.72
N TRP A 17 3.34 -11.84 -26.63
CA TRP A 17 3.10 -12.80 -27.72
C TRP A 17 2.56 -12.11 -28.97
N PHE A 18 1.48 -11.32 -28.83
CA PHE A 18 0.90 -10.59 -29.96
C PHE A 18 1.78 -9.43 -30.44
N GLY A 19 2.48 -8.73 -29.54
CA GLY A 19 3.33 -7.60 -29.90
C GLY A 19 4.52 -7.99 -30.76
N ILE A 20 5.16 -9.14 -30.45
CA ILE A 20 6.26 -9.66 -31.26
C ILE A 20 5.75 -10.19 -32.61
N GLN A 21 4.60 -10.86 -32.62
CA GLN A 21 4.04 -11.45 -33.86
C GLN A 21 3.60 -10.39 -34.88
N TYR A 22 3.09 -9.25 -34.42
CA TYR A 22 2.70 -8.10 -35.26
C TYR A 22 3.82 -7.09 -35.49
N GLY A 23 5.01 -7.32 -34.92
CA GLY A 23 6.19 -6.46 -35.10
C GLY A 23 6.06 -5.06 -34.48
N THR A 24 5.20 -4.89 -33.47
CA THR A 24 4.97 -3.58 -32.85
C THR A 24 6.08 -3.16 -31.89
N PHE A 25 6.76 -4.12 -31.24
CA PHE A 25 7.88 -3.87 -30.34
C PHE A 25 8.92 -5.00 -30.41
N THR A 26 10.20 -4.67 -30.22
CA THR A 26 11.31 -5.64 -30.18
C THR A 26 11.51 -6.20 -28.76
N TYR A 27 12.22 -7.33 -28.61
CA TYR A 27 12.53 -7.92 -27.29
C TYR A 27 13.15 -6.93 -26.30
N ASP A 28 14.03 -6.04 -26.76
CA ASP A 28 14.64 -4.99 -25.92
C ASP A 28 13.62 -3.96 -25.42
N GLU A 29 12.66 -3.54 -26.25
CA GLU A 29 11.61 -2.60 -25.84
C GLU A 29 10.63 -3.27 -24.85
N ALA A 30 10.35 -4.56 -25.04
CA ALA A 30 9.53 -5.34 -24.13
C ALA A 30 10.13 -5.37 -22.71
N LEU A 31 11.46 -5.53 -22.62
CA LEU A 31 12.19 -5.46 -21.35
C LEU A 31 12.25 -4.02 -20.80
N GLY A 32 12.29 -3.01 -21.67
CA GLY A 32 12.25 -1.61 -21.30
C GLY A 32 10.96 -1.17 -20.59
N PHE A 33 9.84 -1.87 -20.79
CA PHE A 33 8.60 -1.60 -20.03
C PHE A 33 8.71 -1.96 -18.54
N VAL A 34 9.67 -2.82 -18.16
CA VAL A 34 9.89 -3.21 -16.76
C VAL A 34 10.92 -2.26 -16.13
N ASP A 35 10.41 -1.24 -15.45
CA ASP A 35 11.28 -0.30 -14.72
C ASP A 35 11.73 -0.88 -13.37
N MET A 36 12.97 -1.38 -13.34
CA MET A 36 13.63 -1.91 -12.15
C MET A 36 13.75 -0.88 -11.03
N ARG A 37 13.82 0.43 -11.35
CA ARG A 37 13.88 1.48 -10.33
C ARG A 37 12.55 1.62 -9.62
N LEU A 38 11.44 1.58 -10.36
CA LEU A 38 10.10 1.60 -9.79
C LEU A 38 9.82 0.35 -8.94
N LEU A 39 10.20 -0.84 -9.42
CA LEU A 39 10.08 -2.08 -8.63
C LEU A 39 10.90 -2.00 -7.33
N GLY A 40 12.14 -1.54 -7.42
CA GLY A 40 13.00 -1.35 -6.25
C GLY A 40 12.42 -0.34 -5.26
N LEU A 41 11.84 0.76 -5.75
CA LEU A 41 11.16 1.75 -4.91
C LEU A 41 9.95 1.14 -4.18
N VAL A 42 9.06 0.43 -4.90
CA VAL A 42 7.86 -0.18 -4.32
C VAL A 42 8.26 -1.21 -3.25
N ILE A 43 9.18 -2.12 -3.57
CA ILE A 43 9.70 -3.11 -2.62
C ILE A 43 10.32 -2.41 -1.41
N GLY A 44 11.12 -1.36 -1.63
CA GLY A 44 11.75 -0.58 -0.56
C GLY A 44 10.72 0.03 0.38
N THR A 45 9.67 0.65 -0.15
CA THR A 45 8.58 1.19 0.68
C THR A 45 7.88 0.10 1.47
N MET A 46 7.59 -1.06 0.87
CA MET A 46 6.95 -2.18 1.57
C MET A 46 7.80 -2.70 2.74
N VAL A 47 9.12 -2.84 2.56
CA VAL A 47 10.04 -3.28 3.62
C VAL A 47 10.07 -2.27 4.77
N VAL A 48 10.20 -0.98 4.47
CA VAL A 48 10.21 0.09 5.49
C VAL A 48 8.91 0.08 6.30
N VAL A 49 7.78 -0.06 5.60
CA VAL A 49 6.45 -0.14 6.19
C VAL A 49 6.31 -1.33 7.13
N GLU A 50 6.72 -2.52 6.70
CA GLU A 50 6.61 -3.72 7.53
C GLU A 50 7.45 -3.61 8.80
N VAL A 51 8.65 -3.03 8.70
CA VAL A 51 9.51 -2.79 9.88
C VAL A 51 8.87 -1.76 10.82
N ALA A 52 8.32 -0.67 10.28
CA ALA A 52 7.62 0.34 11.07
C ALA A 52 6.38 -0.25 11.80
N GLU A 53 5.67 -1.16 11.13
CA GLU A 53 4.54 -1.89 11.71
C GLU A 53 4.98 -2.80 12.86
N ARG A 54 5.98 -3.66 12.64
CA ARG A 54 6.52 -4.57 13.67
C ARG A 54 7.06 -3.82 14.89
N SER A 55 7.52 -2.59 14.70
CA SER A 55 7.97 -1.71 15.78
C SER A 55 6.84 -1.11 16.62
N GLY A 56 5.58 -1.31 16.23
CA GLY A 56 4.40 -0.77 16.92
C GLY A 56 4.16 0.72 16.70
N LEU A 57 4.84 1.34 15.72
CA LEU A 57 4.75 2.77 15.44
C LEU A 57 3.30 3.22 15.16
N PHE A 58 2.58 2.44 14.36
CA PHE A 58 1.18 2.73 14.01
C PHE A 58 0.23 2.64 15.22
N ARG A 59 0.54 1.79 16.20
CA ARG A 59 -0.24 1.68 17.44
C ARG A 59 -0.04 2.91 18.34
N VAL A 60 1.17 3.46 18.39
CA VAL A 60 1.46 4.71 19.09
C VAL A 60 0.77 5.90 18.42
N LEU A 61 0.78 5.95 17.08
CA LEU A 61 0.05 6.96 16.32
C LEU A 61 -1.46 6.90 16.57
N ALA A 62 -2.04 5.71 16.60
CA ALA A 62 -3.46 5.51 16.94
C ALA A 62 -3.78 5.99 18.36
N LEU A 63 -2.94 5.69 19.34
CA LEU A 63 -3.08 6.19 20.72
C LEU A 63 -3.03 7.72 20.79
N TYR A 64 -2.16 8.36 20.01
CA TYR A 64 -2.11 9.81 19.90
C TYR A 64 -3.40 10.40 19.30
N ALA A 65 -3.92 9.78 18.24
CA ALA A 65 -5.20 10.19 17.64
C ALA A 65 -6.36 10.08 18.64
N ILE A 66 -6.39 9.02 19.46
CA ILE A 66 -7.38 8.83 20.54
C ILE A 66 -7.26 9.93 21.60
N LYS A 67 -6.04 10.17 22.08
CA LYS A 67 -5.78 11.19 23.11
C LYS A 67 -6.19 12.58 22.64
N PHE A 68 -6.00 12.89 21.36
CA PHE A 68 -6.40 14.17 20.76
C PHE A 68 -7.92 14.30 20.58
N SER A 69 -8.61 13.19 20.34
CA SER A 69 -10.07 13.16 20.18
C SER A 69 -10.86 13.35 21.50
N ARG A 70 -10.22 13.18 22.67
CA ARG A 70 -10.85 13.36 24.00
C ARG A 70 -12.14 12.55 24.20
N GLY A 71 -12.23 11.36 23.60
CA GLY A 71 -13.35 10.42 23.82
C GLY A 71 -14.64 10.70 23.04
N ASN A 72 -14.63 11.63 22.07
CA ASN A 72 -15.80 11.90 21.24
C ASN A 72 -15.74 11.11 19.92
N PRO A 73 -16.64 10.13 19.67
CA PRO A 73 -16.50 9.16 18.57
C PRO A 73 -16.46 9.83 17.19
N GLY A 74 -17.21 10.92 16.97
CA GLY A 74 -17.21 11.65 15.70
C GLY A 74 -15.87 12.34 15.41
N ARG A 75 -15.25 12.96 16.41
CA ARG A 75 -13.91 13.57 16.26
C ARG A 75 -12.84 12.51 16.07
N LEU A 76 -13.00 11.36 16.71
CA LEU A 76 -12.05 10.25 16.61
C LEU A 76 -11.97 9.73 15.19
N PHE A 77 -13.13 9.51 14.57
CA PHE A 77 -13.23 9.06 13.19
C PHE A 77 -12.52 10.01 12.23
N VAL A 78 -12.76 11.32 12.37
CA VAL A 78 -12.10 12.33 11.52
C VAL A 78 -10.59 12.34 11.74
N PHE A 79 -10.09 12.30 12.98
CA PHE A 79 -8.66 12.29 13.25
C PHE A 79 -7.97 11.03 12.72
N THR A 80 -8.59 9.86 12.87
CA THR A 80 -8.06 8.61 12.34
C THR A 80 -8.04 8.62 10.81
N CYS A 81 -9.09 9.11 10.14
CA CYS A 81 -9.09 9.26 8.68
C CYS A 81 -8.01 10.23 8.20
N LEU A 82 -7.83 11.37 8.89
CA LEU A 82 -6.83 12.37 8.53
C LEU A 82 -5.41 11.84 8.73
N ALA A 83 -5.18 11.15 9.85
CA ALA A 83 -3.91 10.48 10.13
C ALA A 83 -3.62 9.36 9.11
N SER A 84 -4.63 8.57 8.73
CA SER A 84 -4.50 7.54 7.69
C SER A 84 -4.20 8.15 6.33
N ALA A 85 -4.87 9.24 5.96
CA ALA A 85 -4.62 9.94 4.69
C ALA A 85 -3.20 10.51 4.62
N LEU A 86 -2.74 11.14 5.70
CA LEU A 86 -1.38 11.64 5.81
C LEU A 86 -0.35 10.50 5.75
N ALA A 87 -0.58 9.40 6.49
CA ALA A 87 0.30 8.24 6.43
C ALA A 87 0.33 7.61 5.02
N SER A 88 -0.81 7.50 4.34
CA SER A 88 -0.93 6.93 2.99
C SER A 88 -0.18 7.72 1.93
N MET A 89 -0.16 9.05 2.05
CA MET A 89 0.54 9.92 1.10
C MET A 89 2.05 9.70 1.11
N PHE A 90 2.61 9.25 2.23
CA PHE A 90 4.05 9.01 2.39
C PHE A 90 4.45 7.52 2.36
N LEU A 91 3.59 6.60 2.78
CA LEU A 91 3.95 5.19 3.02
C LEU A 91 3.19 4.13 2.19
N SER A 92 2.30 4.51 1.26
CA SER A 92 1.59 3.58 0.34
C SER A 92 0.40 2.80 0.95
N ASP A 93 -0.47 2.25 0.11
CA ASP A 93 -1.79 1.67 0.45
C ASP A 93 -1.85 0.71 1.67
N PRO A 94 -0.88 -0.20 1.90
CA PRO A 94 -0.91 -1.09 3.06
C PRO A 94 -0.85 -0.35 4.41
N THR A 95 -0.19 0.81 4.48
CA THR A 95 -0.08 1.57 5.74
C THR A 95 -1.35 2.24 6.20
N ALA A 96 -2.15 2.75 5.27
CA ALA A 96 -3.45 3.31 5.58
C ALA A 96 -4.34 2.24 6.22
N MET A 97 -4.27 1.02 5.69
CA MET A 97 -5.00 -0.14 6.21
C MET A 97 -4.52 -0.55 7.60
N LEU A 98 -3.21 -0.57 7.84
CA LEU A 98 -2.63 -0.89 9.16
C LEU A 98 -2.99 0.14 10.24
N LEU A 99 -2.96 1.44 9.91
CA LEU A 99 -3.36 2.48 10.86
C LEU A 99 -4.85 2.38 11.20
N MET A 100 -5.71 2.12 10.20
CA MET A 100 -7.14 1.89 10.44
C MET A 100 -7.37 0.64 11.29
N ALA A 101 -6.66 -0.45 11.02
CA ALA A 101 -6.75 -1.68 11.81
C ALA A 101 -6.30 -1.45 13.26
N ALA A 102 -5.16 -0.78 13.46
CA ALA A 102 -4.64 -0.44 14.78
C ALA A 102 -5.59 0.47 15.55
N ALA A 103 -6.11 1.53 14.91
CA ALA A 103 -7.08 2.44 15.50
C ALA A 103 -8.37 1.71 15.91
N THR A 104 -8.93 0.89 15.02
CA THR A 104 -10.13 0.10 15.32
C THR A 104 -9.89 -0.87 16.47
N ALA A 105 -8.77 -1.60 16.45
CA ALA A 105 -8.41 -2.53 17.51
C ALA A 105 -8.22 -1.83 18.87
N THR A 106 -7.70 -0.60 18.90
CA THR A 106 -7.58 0.19 20.13
C THR A 106 -8.90 0.76 20.63
N ILE A 107 -9.86 1.03 19.75
CA ILE A 107 -11.20 1.51 20.12
C ILE A 107 -12.02 0.37 20.75
N THR A 108 -11.95 -0.83 20.16
CA THR A 108 -12.73 -1.99 20.60
C THR A 108 -12.14 -2.70 21.82
N ASN A 109 -10.85 -2.50 22.15
CA ASN A 109 -10.24 -3.04 23.39
C ASN A 109 -10.54 -2.19 24.65
N PHE A 110 -11.69 -1.50 24.68
CA PHE A 110 -12.24 -0.85 25.86
C PHE A 110 -13.53 -1.53 26.30
#